data_AF-A0A1F6B8V6-F1
#
_entry.id   AF-A0A1F6B8V6-F1
#
_cell.length_a   1.000
_cell.length_b   1.000
_cell.length_c   1.000
_cell.angle_alpha   90.00
_cell.angle_beta   90.00
_cell.angle_gamma   90.00
#
_symmetry.space_group_name_H-M   'P 1'
#
loop_
_entity.id
_entity.type
_entity.pdbx_description
1 polymer ?
#
loop_
_entity_poly.entity_id
_entity_poly.type
_entity_poly.pdbx_seq_one_letter_code
_entity_poly.pdbx_strand_id
1 'polypeptide(L)'
;MFSATNRVLTADGVFLCSRYAYPPNSLSLCGPDRHEELSYYSATALIDKGTGEILQNFSTLYPYLCLIAYQNNIRNPLDRQVIEAYWLGNALLEKVKTRNFADLLKDKLMLKKMKPRQLKRIFNFFPQIPLPHHSFHVLAVWRRTGHLDIPHTLETMDACLINWGKILGFDGNQSIKIESQKLEFCKGKMCFKKKIIRSVIFQGKDDILRNNLKKGDYISCHWGYFCQKLSLRQLNDLKYYTRYSLNVINT
;
A
#
# COMPACT_ATOMS: atom_id res chain seq x y z
N MET A 1 -28.56 11.28 -0.24
CA MET A 1 -27.87 12.58 -0.36
C MET A 1 -26.44 12.41 0.13
N PHE A 2 -25.46 12.46 -0.77
CA PHE A 2 -24.04 12.50 -0.39
C PHE A 2 -23.77 13.88 0.22
N SER A 3 -23.37 13.96 1.49
CA SER A 3 -22.91 15.22 2.07
C SER A 3 -21.62 15.65 1.33
N ALA A 4 -21.62 16.85 0.77
CA ALA A 4 -20.52 17.41 -0.02
C ALA A 4 -19.17 17.40 0.73
N THR A 5 -19.20 17.48 2.07
CA THR A 5 -18.04 17.42 2.95
C THR A 5 -17.31 16.09 2.91
N ASN A 6 -18.02 14.96 2.80
CA ASN A 6 -17.39 13.63 2.70
C ASN A 6 -16.67 13.42 1.36
N ARG A 7 -17.13 14.06 0.28
CA ARG A 7 -16.50 13.96 -1.05
C ARG A 7 -15.14 14.65 -1.08
N VAL A 8 -15.02 15.81 -0.41
CA VAL A 8 -13.77 16.59 -0.33
C VAL A 8 -12.71 15.86 0.50
N LEU A 9 -13.08 15.27 1.64
CA LEU A 9 -12.16 14.51 2.49
C LEU A 9 -11.62 13.25 1.79
N THR A 10 -12.46 12.56 1.02
CA THR A 10 -12.00 11.44 0.18
C THR A 10 -11.24 11.86 -1.08
N ALA A 11 -11.15 13.15 -1.41
CA ALA A 11 -10.38 13.63 -2.57
C ALA A 11 -8.94 13.99 -2.23
N ASP A 12 -8.61 14.11 -0.94
CA ASP A 12 -7.29 14.51 -0.48
C ASP A 12 -6.29 13.34 -0.51
N GLY A 13 -5.13 13.56 -1.14
CA GLY A 13 -4.08 12.55 -1.25
C GLY A 13 -3.29 12.35 0.06
N VAL A 14 -3.12 13.39 0.87
CA VAL A 14 -2.47 13.31 2.19
C VAL A 14 -3.29 12.40 3.09
N PHE A 15 -4.61 12.60 3.16
CA PHE A 15 -5.49 11.74 3.95
C PHE A 15 -5.42 10.29 3.49
N LEU A 16 -5.54 10.06 2.17
CA LEU A 16 -5.45 8.71 1.61
C LEU A 16 -4.11 8.05 1.96
N CYS A 17 -3.01 8.80 1.88
CA CYS A 17 -1.69 8.30 2.19
C CYS A 17 -1.58 7.92 3.67
N SER A 18 -2.09 8.75 4.59
CA SER A 18 -2.15 8.45 6.02
C SER A 18 -2.92 7.17 6.32
N ARG A 19 -4.05 6.91 5.63
CA ARG A 19 -4.82 5.66 5.78
C ARG A 19 -4.03 4.40 5.47
N TYR A 20 -3.08 4.47 4.54
CA TYR A 20 -2.24 3.33 4.21
C TYR A 20 -0.92 3.30 4.99
N ALA A 21 -0.39 4.46 5.36
CA ALA A 21 0.88 4.58 6.08
C ALA A 21 0.75 4.31 7.59
N TYR A 22 -0.39 4.66 8.20
CA TYR A 22 -0.63 4.48 9.64
C TYR A 22 -0.51 3.03 10.13
N PRO A 23 -1.16 2.02 9.49
CA PRO A 23 -1.17 0.66 10.04
C PRO A 23 0.20 0.02 10.32
N PRO A 24 1.20 0.05 9.41
CA PRO A 24 2.53 -0.44 9.73
C PRO A 24 3.30 0.51 10.67
N ASN A 25 3.00 1.80 10.65
CA ASN A 25 3.65 2.80 11.51
C ASN A 25 3.25 2.63 12.98
N SER A 26 1.98 2.33 13.27
CA SER A 26 1.52 2.01 14.63
C SER A 26 2.12 0.72 15.20
N LEU A 27 2.77 -0.08 14.35
CA LEU A 27 3.50 -1.29 14.73
C LEU A 27 5.03 -1.05 14.76
N SER A 28 5.47 0.20 14.64
CA SER A 28 6.88 0.63 14.56
C SER A 28 7.67 -0.06 13.41
N LEU A 29 6.98 -0.47 12.35
CA LEU A 29 7.60 -1.20 11.24
C LEU A 29 8.14 -0.27 10.14
N CYS A 30 7.53 0.90 9.98
CA CYS A 30 7.86 1.87 8.93
C CYS A 30 7.45 3.29 9.33
N GLY A 31 8.09 4.30 8.75
CA GLY A 31 7.79 5.72 9.00
C GLY A 31 8.43 6.29 10.26
N PRO A 32 8.30 7.61 10.50
CA PRO A 32 8.85 8.28 11.68
C PRO A 32 8.07 7.94 12.96
N ASP A 33 8.66 8.25 14.12
CA ASP A 33 8.06 8.08 15.45
C ASP A 33 7.01 9.19 15.74
N ARG A 34 5.90 9.09 15.02
CA ARG A 34 4.79 10.06 14.97
C ARG A 34 3.44 9.33 14.81
N HIS A 35 3.29 8.19 15.47
CA HIS A 35 2.15 7.30 15.26
C HIS A 35 0.85 7.87 15.83
N GLU A 36 0.90 8.68 16.89
CA GLU A 36 -0.28 9.30 17.49
C GLU A 36 -0.89 10.35 16.56
N GLU A 37 -0.06 11.24 15.99
CA GLU A 37 -0.55 12.23 15.03
C GLU A 37 -1.09 11.54 13.78
N LEU A 38 -0.37 10.53 13.26
CA LEU A 38 -0.80 9.79 12.07
C LEU A 38 -2.10 9.01 12.31
N SER A 39 -2.34 8.50 13.52
CA SER A 39 -3.61 7.89 13.95
C SER A 39 -4.77 8.88 13.87
N TYR A 40 -4.57 10.08 14.42
CA TYR A 40 -5.57 11.13 14.41
C TYR A 40 -5.94 11.54 12.99
N TYR A 41 -4.94 11.78 12.13
CA TYR A 41 -5.17 12.17 10.74
C TYR A 41 -5.85 11.06 9.94
N SER A 42 -5.45 9.80 10.15
CA SER A 42 -6.05 8.68 9.45
C SER A 42 -7.51 8.44 9.85
N ALA A 43 -7.89 8.70 11.10
CA ALA A 43 -9.26 8.50 11.57
C ALA A 43 -10.20 9.67 11.24
N THR A 44 -9.70 10.92 11.27
CA THR A 44 -10.56 12.14 11.25
C THR A 44 -10.55 12.92 9.94
N ALA A 45 -9.54 12.71 9.08
CA ALA A 45 -9.25 13.54 7.90
C ALA A 45 -9.03 15.04 8.18
N LEU A 46 -8.75 15.42 9.43
CA LEU A 46 -8.39 16.79 9.79
C LEU A 46 -6.90 17.03 9.52
N ILE A 47 -6.57 17.30 8.27
CA ILE A 47 -5.19 17.43 7.79
C ILE A 47 -4.68 18.85 8.04
N ASP A 48 -3.42 18.94 8.47
CA ASP A 48 -2.67 20.19 8.51
C ASP A 48 -1.33 20.04 7.75
N LYS A 49 -0.53 21.11 7.72
CA LYS A 49 0.79 21.07 7.07
C LYS A 49 1.73 20.01 7.67
N GLY A 50 1.63 19.77 8.98
CA GLY A 50 2.43 18.79 9.71
C GLY A 50 2.18 17.36 9.25
N THR A 51 0.95 17.00 8.86
CA THR A 51 0.66 15.66 8.30
C THR A 51 1.48 15.39 7.04
N GLY A 52 1.58 16.38 6.16
CA GLY A 52 2.38 16.26 4.93
C GLY A 52 3.86 16.02 5.25
N GLU A 53 4.41 16.75 6.21
CA GLU A 53 5.81 16.62 6.64
C GLU A 53 6.09 15.24 7.26
N ILE A 54 5.17 14.68 8.04
CA ILE A 54 5.29 13.31 8.58
C ILE A 54 5.42 12.30 7.44
N LEU A 55 4.56 12.38 6.42
CA LEU A 55 4.58 11.46 5.29
C LEU A 55 5.86 11.56 4.46
N GLN A 56 6.44 12.76 4.34
CA GLN A 56 7.71 12.98 3.64
C GLN A 56 8.89 12.27 4.32
N ASN A 57 8.80 12.03 5.63
CA ASN A 57 9.83 11.34 6.40
C ASN A 57 9.77 9.81 6.29
N PHE A 58 8.79 9.23 5.57
CA PHE A 58 8.80 7.80 5.29
C PHE A 58 9.90 7.46 4.27
N SER A 59 11.01 6.93 4.78
CA SER A 59 12.24 6.68 4.01
C SER A 59 12.08 5.74 2.81
N THR A 60 11.07 4.87 2.81
CA THR A 60 10.74 3.95 1.71
C THR A 60 9.58 4.46 0.86
N LEU A 61 8.45 4.83 1.47
CA LEU A 61 7.24 5.27 0.77
C LEU A 61 7.47 6.55 -0.05
N TYR A 62 7.95 7.62 0.59
CA TYR A 62 7.99 8.94 -0.04
C TYR A 62 8.85 8.98 -1.32
N PRO A 63 10.02 8.32 -1.38
CA PRO A 63 10.80 8.22 -2.62
C PRO A 63 10.07 7.57 -3.79
N TYR A 64 9.21 6.57 -3.55
CA TYR A 64 8.37 5.99 -4.61
C TYR A 64 7.37 7.02 -5.12
N LEU A 65 6.73 7.76 -4.21
CA LEU A 65 5.77 8.81 -4.57
C LEU A 65 6.45 9.90 -5.41
N CYS A 66 7.64 10.35 -5.01
CA CYS A 66 8.43 11.31 -5.77
C CYS A 66 8.77 10.80 -7.18
N LEU A 67 9.19 9.53 -7.31
CA LEU A 67 9.51 8.93 -8.61
C LEU A 67 8.28 8.90 -9.53
N ILE A 68 7.15 8.39 -9.03
CA ILE A 68 5.90 8.30 -9.80
C ILE A 68 5.44 9.68 -10.23
N ALA A 69 5.41 10.65 -9.31
CA ALA A 69 5.02 12.02 -9.58
C ALA A 69 5.91 12.67 -10.64
N TYR A 70 7.24 12.57 -10.48
CA TYR A 70 8.21 13.12 -11.41
C TYR A 70 8.08 12.54 -12.82
N GLN A 71 7.96 11.22 -12.96
CA GLN A 71 7.80 10.57 -14.27
C GLN A 71 6.47 10.88 -14.96
N ASN A 72 5.51 11.43 -14.22
CA ASN A 72 4.19 11.80 -14.72
C ASN A 72 3.96 13.32 -14.78
N ASN A 73 5.01 14.14 -14.57
CA ASN A 73 4.92 15.60 -14.53
C ASN A 73 3.92 16.13 -13.50
N ILE A 74 3.74 15.42 -12.39
CA ILE A 74 2.89 15.84 -11.27
C ILE A 74 3.79 16.52 -10.23
N ARG A 75 3.49 17.78 -9.90
CA ARG A 75 4.33 18.58 -8.98
C ARG A 75 4.29 18.08 -7.55
N ASN A 76 3.13 17.62 -7.09
CA ASN A 76 2.92 17.19 -5.71
C ASN A 76 3.04 15.66 -5.60
N PRO A 77 4.05 15.10 -4.92
CA PRO A 77 4.14 13.66 -4.67
C PRO A 77 2.99 13.10 -3.82
N LEU A 78 2.32 13.95 -3.03
CA LEU A 78 1.15 13.59 -2.24
C LEU A 78 -0.17 13.82 -3.02
N ASP A 79 -0.10 14.04 -4.34
CA ASP A 79 -1.29 14.04 -5.20
C ASP A 79 -2.01 12.69 -5.13
N ARG A 80 -3.33 12.72 -5.02
CA ARG A 80 -4.15 11.52 -4.86
C ARG A 80 -3.88 10.47 -5.94
N GLN A 81 -3.66 10.85 -7.19
CA GLN A 81 -3.41 9.89 -8.27
C GLN A 81 -2.08 9.16 -8.08
N VAL A 82 -1.06 9.86 -7.56
CA VAL A 82 0.24 9.29 -7.21
C VAL A 82 0.11 8.32 -6.04
N ILE A 83 -0.65 8.70 -5.00
CA ILE A 83 -0.93 7.85 -3.85
C ILE A 83 -1.69 6.58 -4.28
N GLU A 84 -2.73 6.71 -5.09
CA GLU A 84 -3.45 5.56 -5.65
C GLU A 84 -2.53 4.69 -6.50
N ALA A 85 -1.65 5.27 -7.33
CA ALA A 85 -0.70 4.51 -8.14
C ALA A 85 0.21 3.63 -7.30
N TYR A 86 0.72 4.15 -6.18
CA TYR A 86 1.61 3.38 -5.32
C TYR A 86 0.88 2.26 -4.55
N TRP A 87 -0.28 2.55 -3.95
CA TRP A 87 -0.97 1.60 -3.06
C TRP A 87 -1.93 0.63 -3.76
N LEU A 88 -2.63 1.11 -4.79
CA LEU A 88 -3.64 0.35 -5.54
C LEU A 88 -3.21 0.07 -6.98
N GLY A 89 -2.35 0.90 -7.53
CA GLY A 89 -2.00 0.89 -8.93
C GLY A 89 -2.97 1.69 -9.81
N ASN A 90 -2.42 2.23 -10.88
CA ASN A 90 -3.12 2.86 -11.99
C ASN A 90 -2.11 3.11 -13.14
N ALA A 91 -2.58 3.70 -14.23
CA ALA A 91 -1.79 3.96 -15.44
C ALA A 91 -0.54 4.85 -15.23
N LEU A 92 -0.38 5.56 -14.11
CA LEU A 92 0.84 6.33 -13.83
C LEU A 92 2.07 5.42 -13.70
N LEU A 93 1.88 4.17 -13.28
CA LEU A 93 2.96 3.19 -13.12
C LEU A 93 3.62 2.81 -14.45
N GLU A 94 2.85 2.80 -15.54
CA GLU A 94 3.31 2.40 -16.88
C GLU A 94 4.25 3.42 -17.52
N LYS A 95 4.18 4.67 -17.06
CA LYS A 95 5.03 5.77 -17.55
C LYS A 95 6.38 5.85 -16.83
N VAL A 96 6.57 5.08 -15.75
CA VAL A 96 7.82 5.09 -14.99
C VAL A 96 8.89 4.32 -15.74
N LYS A 97 9.97 5.01 -16.13
CA LYS A 97 11.11 4.37 -16.79
C LYS A 97 11.77 3.34 -15.87
N THR A 98 11.95 2.11 -16.37
CA THR A 98 12.58 0.99 -15.65
C THR A 98 13.91 1.35 -15.02
N ARG A 99 14.75 2.10 -15.75
CA ARG A 99 16.08 2.53 -15.26
C ARG A 99 15.97 3.38 -14.00
N ASN A 100 15.06 4.37 -13.99
CA ASN A 100 14.88 5.26 -12.86
C ASN A 100 14.33 4.51 -11.65
N PHE A 101 13.43 3.54 -11.88
CA PHE A 101 12.96 2.68 -10.80
C PHE A 101 14.06 1.76 -10.26
N ALA A 102 14.89 1.19 -11.14
CA ALA A 102 16.03 0.38 -10.74
C ALA A 102 17.04 1.17 -9.90
N ASP A 103 17.28 2.43 -10.24
CA ASP A 103 18.17 3.32 -9.49
C ASP A 103 17.57 3.66 -8.12
N LEU A 104 16.26 3.93 -8.04
CA LEU A 104 15.57 4.10 -6.76
C LEU A 104 15.72 2.86 -5.85
N LEU A 105 15.51 1.67 -6.41
CA LEU A 105 15.65 0.41 -5.68
C LEU A 105 17.09 0.19 -5.20
N LYS A 106 18.11 0.55 -6.00
CA LYS A 106 19.52 0.48 -5.57
C LYS A 106 19.78 1.31 -4.32
N ASP A 107 19.27 2.53 -4.31
CA ASP A 107 19.50 3.47 -3.23
C ASP A 107 18.75 3.08 -1.95
N LYS A 108 17.54 2.53 -2.08
CA LYS A 108 16.65 2.24 -0.95
C LYS A 108 16.73 0.81 -0.41
N LEU A 109 17.10 -0.18 -1.23
CA LEU A 109 17.20 -1.58 -0.81
C LEU A 109 18.56 -1.98 -0.26
N MET A 110 19.43 -1.02 0.10
CA MET A 110 20.80 -1.30 0.55
C MET A 110 21.59 -2.19 -0.43
N LEU A 111 21.22 -2.20 -1.72
CA LEU A 111 21.95 -2.90 -2.77
C LEU A 111 23.32 -2.25 -3.06
N LYS A 112 23.67 -1.17 -2.35
CA LYS A 112 25.04 -0.62 -2.31
C LYS A 112 26.10 -1.66 -1.93
N LYS A 113 25.72 -2.76 -1.26
CA LYS A 113 26.62 -3.91 -0.99
C LYS A 113 26.60 -5.01 -2.06
N MET A 114 25.72 -4.94 -3.07
CA MET A 114 25.65 -5.91 -4.16
C MET A 114 26.49 -5.45 -5.36
N LYS A 115 27.29 -6.35 -5.91
CA LYS A 115 28.15 -6.07 -7.06
C LYS A 115 27.27 -5.68 -8.27
N PRO A 116 27.70 -4.78 -9.18
CA PRO A 116 26.93 -4.38 -10.37
C PRO A 116 26.39 -5.54 -11.23
N ARG A 117 27.07 -6.70 -11.24
CA ARG A 117 26.61 -7.93 -11.91
C ARG A 117 25.39 -8.57 -11.25
N GLN A 118 25.22 -8.45 -9.93
CA GLN A 118 24.04 -8.93 -9.19
C GLN A 118 22.82 -8.03 -9.43
N LEU A 119 23.04 -6.71 -9.53
CA LEU A 119 22.00 -5.75 -9.92
C LEU A 119 21.51 -5.95 -11.34
N LYS A 120 22.41 -6.19 -12.30
CA LYS A 120 22.05 -6.55 -13.67
C LYS A 120 21.26 -7.86 -13.72
N ARG A 121 21.53 -8.80 -12.81
CA ARG A 121 20.75 -10.04 -12.65
C ARG A 121 19.33 -9.79 -12.15
N ILE A 122 19.12 -8.92 -11.16
CA ILE A 122 17.76 -8.65 -10.64
C ILE A 122 16.83 -8.13 -11.74
N PHE A 123 17.27 -7.19 -12.58
CA PHE A 123 16.40 -6.63 -13.64
C PHE A 123 16.41 -7.41 -14.96
N ASN A 124 17.43 -8.23 -15.25
CA ASN A 124 17.46 -9.07 -16.45
C ASN A 124 16.82 -10.46 -16.24
N PHE A 125 16.54 -10.88 -15.00
CA PHE A 125 15.92 -12.19 -14.71
C PHE A 125 14.39 -12.14 -14.59
N PHE A 126 13.81 -10.96 -14.41
CA PHE A 126 12.35 -10.89 -14.35
C PHE A 126 11.76 -11.01 -15.75
N PRO A 127 10.78 -11.89 -15.99
CA PRO A 127 10.09 -12.06 -17.26
C PRO A 127 9.26 -10.82 -17.62
N GLN A 128 9.05 -9.94 -16.63
CA GLN A 128 8.29 -8.70 -16.74
C GLN A 128 9.02 -7.59 -15.99
N ILE A 129 8.92 -6.37 -16.51
CA ILE A 129 9.57 -5.19 -15.93
C ILE A 129 8.91 -4.86 -14.59
N PRO A 130 9.64 -4.79 -13.46
CA PRO A 130 9.03 -4.44 -12.18
C PRO A 130 8.48 -3.02 -12.20
N LEU A 131 7.34 -2.81 -11.53
CA LEU A 131 6.67 -1.51 -11.44
C LEU A 131 6.78 -0.94 -10.01
N PRO A 132 6.78 0.39 -9.83
CA PRO A 132 6.90 1.04 -8.52
C PRO A 132 5.59 0.99 -7.71
N HIS A 133 5.03 -0.21 -7.56
CA HIS A 133 3.84 -0.49 -6.78
C HIS A 133 4.22 -1.09 -5.43
N HIS A 134 3.43 -0.82 -4.39
CA HIS A 134 3.70 -1.30 -3.04
C HIS A 134 3.84 -2.83 -2.96
N SER A 135 3.00 -3.58 -3.69
CA SER A 135 3.09 -5.05 -3.72
C SER A 135 4.44 -5.55 -4.23
N PHE A 136 5.08 -4.87 -5.19
CA PHE A 136 6.40 -5.26 -5.67
C PHE A 136 7.44 -5.06 -4.56
N HIS A 137 7.38 -3.94 -3.83
CA HIS A 137 8.26 -3.71 -2.70
C HIS A 137 8.13 -4.83 -1.64
N VAL A 138 6.89 -5.15 -1.23
CA VAL A 138 6.65 -6.18 -0.21
C VAL A 138 7.12 -7.57 -0.65
N LEU A 139 6.93 -7.93 -1.92
CA LEU A 139 7.25 -9.27 -2.43
C LEU A 139 8.71 -9.45 -2.85
N ALA A 140 9.35 -8.39 -3.35
CA ALA A 140 10.72 -8.44 -3.86
C ALA A 140 11.77 -8.24 -2.77
N VAL A 141 11.42 -7.51 -1.71
CA VAL A 141 12.36 -7.11 -0.67
C VAL A 141 12.20 -8.05 0.52
N TRP A 142 13.10 -9.01 0.65
CA TRP A 142 13.02 -10.04 1.71
C TRP A 142 13.28 -9.52 3.13
N ARG A 143 13.72 -8.25 3.30
CA ARG A 143 13.90 -7.57 4.61
C ARG A 143 13.02 -6.33 4.68
N ARG A 144 12.46 -6.04 5.85
CA ARG A 144 11.78 -4.76 6.06
C ARG A 144 12.78 -3.62 6.01
N THR A 145 12.51 -2.63 5.17
CA THR A 145 13.20 -1.34 5.20
C THR A 145 12.44 -0.42 6.16
N GLY A 146 13.06 0.01 7.25
CA GLY A 146 12.41 0.78 8.33
C GLY A 146 13.21 0.75 9.63
N HIS A 147 12.53 0.81 10.78
CA HIS A 147 13.16 0.79 12.11
C HIS A 147 13.65 -0.59 12.55
N LEU A 148 13.04 -1.67 12.05
CA LEU A 148 13.37 -3.04 12.42
C LEU A 148 13.91 -3.82 11.22
N ASP A 149 15.15 -4.28 11.30
CA ASP A 149 15.84 -5.04 10.26
C ASP A 149 15.53 -6.55 10.34
N ILE A 150 14.24 -6.89 10.27
CA ILE A 150 13.74 -8.26 10.38
C ILE A 150 13.38 -8.85 9.00
N PRO A 151 13.66 -10.15 8.76
CA PRO A 151 13.18 -10.85 7.57
C PRO A 151 11.66 -10.82 7.50
N HIS A 152 11.12 -10.73 6.29
CA HIS A 152 9.69 -10.96 6.07
C HIS A 152 9.36 -12.45 6.20
N THR A 153 8.38 -12.80 7.04
CA THR A 153 7.66 -14.09 6.95
C THR A 153 6.50 -13.96 5.96
N LEU A 154 5.97 -15.09 5.48
CA LEU A 154 4.82 -15.11 4.57
C LEU A 154 3.60 -14.40 5.17
N GLU A 155 3.34 -14.62 6.46
CA GLU A 155 2.25 -13.97 7.20
C GLU A 155 2.41 -12.45 7.22
N THR A 156 3.65 -11.99 7.35
CA THR A 156 3.92 -10.56 7.41
C THR A 156 3.94 -9.90 6.04
N MET A 157 4.34 -10.64 4.99
CA MET A 157 4.13 -10.19 3.60
C MET A 157 2.65 -10.08 3.32
N ASP A 158 1.86 -11.10 3.67
CA ASP A 158 0.41 -11.08 3.54
C ASP A 158 -0.21 -9.88 4.24
N ALA A 159 0.18 -9.59 5.48
CA ALA A 159 -0.33 -8.44 6.24
C ALA A 159 0.08 -7.08 5.64
N CYS A 160 1.30 -6.99 5.08
CA CYS A 160 1.84 -5.77 4.48
C CYS A 160 1.32 -5.53 3.06
N LEU A 161 0.87 -6.56 2.34
CA LEU A 161 0.16 -6.36 1.09
C LEU A 161 -1.15 -5.62 1.33
N ILE A 162 -1.51 -4.75 0.39
CA ILE A 162 -2.85 -4.16 0.36
C ILE A 162 -3.84 -5.25 -0.04
N ASN A 163 -4.49 -5.83 0.98
CA ASN A 163 -5.52 -6.82 0.79
C ASN A 163 -6.83 -6.16 0.43
N TRP A 164 -7.75 -6.94 -0.12
CA TRP A 164 -9.08 -6.49 -0.50
C TRP A 164 -10.10 -7.56 -0.18
N GLY A 165 -11.36 -7.16 0.02
CA GLY A 165 -12.41 -8.13 0.22
C GLY A 165 -13.80 -7.53 0.16
N LYS A 166 -14.79 -8.42 0.01
CA LYS A 166 -16.21 -8.07 0.00
C LYS A 166 -16.75 -8.13 1.43
N ILE A 167 -17.43 -7.08 1.88
CA ILE A 167 -18.06 -7.05 3.20
C ILE A 167 -19.16 -8.11 3.27
N LEU A 168 -19.03 -9.04 4.22
CA LEU A 168 -20.04 -10.04 4.55
C LEU A 168 -20.96 -9.56 5.66
N GLY A 169 -20.42 -8.78 6.59
CA GLY A 169 -21.14 -8.23 7.73
C GLY A 169 -20.22 -7.42 8.63
N PHE A 170 -20.80 -6.88 9.69
CA PHE A 170 -20.12 -6.10 10.71
C PHE A 170 -20.15 -6.87 12.02
N ASP A 171 -19.07 -6.80 12.79
CA ASP A 171 -19.01 -7.36 14.13
C ASP A 171 -18.99 -6.20 15.13
N GLY A 172 -20.20 -5.85 15.58
CA GLY A 172 -20.47 -4.65 16.36
C GLY A 172 -19.98 -3.38 15.66
N ASN A 173 -19.37 -2.50 16.45
CA ASN A 173 -18.95 -1.18 16.00
C ASN A 173 -17.46 -1.10 15.64
N GLN A 174 -16.69 -2.18 15.85
CA GLN A 174 -15.24 -2.14 15.85
C GLN A 174 -14.61 -2.82 14.64
N SER A 175 -15.30 -3.79 14.04
CA SER A 175 -14.72 -4.57 12.94
C SER A 175 -15.71 -4.97 11.85
N ILE A 176 -15.13 -5.31 10.70
CA ILE A 176 -15.80 -5.71 9.47
C ILE A 176 -15.35 -7.13 9.14
N LYS A 177 -16.29 -8.04 8.89
CA LYS A 177 -15.99 -9.37 8.35
C LYS A 177 -16.01 -9.30 6.83
N ILE A 178 -14.90 -9.67 6.19
CA ILE A 178 -14.78 -9.68 4.72
C ILE A 178 -14.42 -11.07 4.19
N GLU A 179 -14.93 -11.39 3.00
CA GLU A 179 -14.38 -12.47 2.17
C GLU A 179 -13.23 -11.91 1.32
N SER A 180 -12.05 -12.49 1.47
CA SER A 180 -10.78 -12.01 0.93
C SER A 180 -9.92 -13.18 0.42
N GLN A 181 -8.63 -12.91 0.22
CA GLN A 181 -7.58 -13.86 -0.14
C GLN A 181 -6.51 -13.90 0.93
N LYS A 182 -5.64 -14.92 0.90
CA LYS A 182 -4.42 -15.03 1.72
C LYS A 182 -3.25 -15.48 0.87
N LEU A 183 -2.09 -14.84 1.05
CA LEU A 183 -0.83 -15.23 0.42
C LEU A 183 -0.33 -16.56 1.03
N GLU A 184 -0.02 -17.53 0.19
CA GLU A 184 0.50 -18.84 0.56
C GLU A 184 1.58 -19.30 -0.44
N PHE A 185 2.33 -20.34 -0.10
CA PHE A 185 3.19 -21.04 -1.06
C PHE A 185 2.44 -22.23 -1.67
N CYS A 186 2.36 -22.25 -3.01
CA CYS A 186 1.85 -23.36 -3.80
C CYS A 186 2.98 -23.87 -4.71
N LYS A 187 3.47 -25.11 -4.49
CA LYS A 187 4.51 -25.74 -5.33
C LYS A 187 5.76 -24.85 -5.54
N GLY A 188 6.25 -24.24 -4.45
CA GLY A 188 7.44 -23.38 -4.49
C GLY A 188 7.21 -21.97 -5.06
N LYS A 189 5.98 -21.59 -5.40
CA LYS A 189 5.61 -20.25 -5.89
C LYS A 189 4.59 -19.60 -4.95
N MET A 190 4.65 -18.28 -4.80
CA MET A 190 3.66 -17.53 -4.02
C MET A 190 2.32 -17.43 -4.77
N CYS A 191 1.22 -17.74 -4.10
CA CYS A 191 -0.12 -17.80 -4.67
C CYS A 191 -1.12 -17.18 -3.68
N PHE A 192 -2.32 -16.84 -4.18
CA PHE A 192 -3.42 -16.42 -3.30
C PHE A 192 -4.43 -17.55 -3.13
N LYS A 193 -4.59 -18.03 -1.90
CA LYS A 193 -5.76 -18.81 -1.49
C LYS A 193 -6.95 -17.87 -1.36
N LYS A 194 -8.03 -18.17 -2.09
CA LYS A 194 -9.26 -17.35 -2.11
C LYS A 194 -10.25 -17.79 -1.05
N LYS A 195 -11.31 -16.98 -0.85
CA LYS A 195 -12.44 -17.27 0.04
C LYS A 195 -12.01 -17.43 1.50
N ILE A 196 -11.09 -16.58 1.94
CA ILE A 196 -10.66 -16.50 3.33
C ILE A 196 -11.48 -15.42 4.03
N ILE A 197 -12.01 -15.74 5.21
CA ILE A 197 -12.67 -14.75 6.05
C ILE A 197 -11.61 -14.00 6.84
N ARG A 198 -11.63 -12.67 6.75
CA ARG A 198 -10.77 -11.78 7.56
C ARG A 198 -11.64 -10.87 8.42
N SER A 199 -11.16 -10.59 9.63
CA SER A 199 -11.62 -9.47 10.43
C SER A 199 -10.76 -8.25 10.13
N VAL A 200 -11.40 -7.11 9.88
CA VAL A 200 -10.74 -5.84 9.59
C VAL A 200 -11.26 -4.79 10.56
N ILE A 201 -10.36 -4.08 11.23
CA ILE A 201 -10.70 -3.05 12.22
C ILE A 201 -10.63 -1.64 11.62
N PHE A 202 -11.40 -0.71 12.18
CA PHE A 202 -11.28 0.72 11.86
C PHE A 202 -9.99 1.30 12.47
N GLN A 203 -9.49 2.42 11.95
CA GLN A 203 -8.23 3.03 12.45
C GLN A 203 -8.43 3.89 13.71
N GLY A 204 -9.68 4.03 14.18
CA GLY A 204 -10.04 4.72 15.40
C GLY A 204 -11.52 4.50 15.74
N LYS A 205 -11.95 4.89 16.95
CA LYS A 205 -13.35 4.77 17.40
C LYS A 205 -14.29 5.63 16.54
N ASP A 206 -13.82 6.81 16.15
CA ASP A 206 -14.56 7.81 15.37
C ASP A 206 -14.10 7.87 13.90
N ASP A 207 -13.68 6.73 13.34
CA ASP A 207 -13.24 6.64 11.94
C ASP A 207 -14.34 7.15 10.99
N ILE A 208 -14.10 8.29 10.35
CA ILE A 208 -15.09 9.02 9.56
C ILE A 208 -15.60 8.22 8.35
N LEU A 209 -14.81 7.24 7.88
CA LEU A 209 -15.15 6.44 6.71
C LEU A 209 -16.11 5.29 7.03
N ARG A 210 -16.43 5.07 8.31
CA ARG A 210 -17.30 4.01 8.79
C ARG A 210 -18.74 4.12 8.28
N ASN A 211 -19.30 5.33 8.25
CA ASN A 211 -20.73 5.55 8.04
C ASN A 211 -21.22 5.23 6.61
N ASN A 212 -20.31 4.97 5.67
CA ASN A 212 -20.62 4.78 4.25
C ASN A 212 -20.44 3.34 3.76
N LEU A 213 -20.26 2.39 4.68
CA LEU A 213 -20.05 0.98 4.39
C LEU A 213 -21.34 0.18 4.53
N LYS A 214 -21.57 -0.74 3.59
CA LYS A 214 -22.64 -1.73 3.68
C LYS A 214 -22.15 -3.11 3.24
N LYS A 215 -22.90 -4.15 3.63
CA LYS A 215 -22.70 -5.51 3.12
C LYS A 215 -22.69 -5.49 1.60
N GLY A 216 -21.72 -6.20 1.02
CA GLY A 216 -21.50 -6.29 -0.42
C GLY A 216 -20.55 -5.26 -1.01
N ASP A 217 -20.19 -4.20 -0.28
CA ASP A 217 -19.13 -3.29 -0.71
C ASP A 217 -17.78 -3.99 -0.74
N TYR A 218 -16.86 -3.48 -1.58
CA TYR A 218 -15.46 -3.88 -1.57
C TYR A 218 -14.63 -2.86 -0.80
N ILE A 219 -13.70 -3.34 0.02
CA ILE A 219 -12.77 -2.50 0.78
C ILE A 219 -11.34 -2.97 0.57
N SER A 220 -10.37 -2.09 0.80
CA SER A 220 -8.97 -2.46 1.00
C SER A 220 -8.59 -2.42 2.47
N CYS A 221 -7.65 -3.27 2.87
CA CYS A 221 -7.05 -3.26 4.20
C CYS A 221 -5.53 -3.46 4.16
N HIS A 222 -4.86 -2.92 5.18
CA HIS A 222 -3.41 -3.00 5.36
C HIS A 222 -3.14 -3.30 6.83
N TRP A 223 -2.37 -4.35 7.13
CA TRP A 223 -2.14 -4.84 8.51
C TRP A 223 -3.43 -5.09 9.32
N GLY A 224 -4.51 -5.52 8.65
CA GLY A 224 -5.81 -5.76 9.30
C GLY A 224 -6.64 -4.50 9.57
N TYR A 225 -6.14 -3.32 9.21
CA TYR A 225 -6.89 -2.07 9.30
C TYR A 225 -7.61 -1.74 8.00
N PHE A 226 -8.84 -1.26 8.10
CA PHE A 226 -9.61 -0.73 6.98
C PHE A 226 -8.91 0.52 6.45
N CYS A 227 -8.68 0.63 5.13
CA CYS A 227 -8.06 1.83 4.54
C CYS A 227 -9.09 2.69 3.80
N GLN A 228 -9.81 2.09 2.84
CA GLN A 228 -10.88 2.77 2.09
C GLN A 228 -11.86 1.76 1.47
N LYS A 229 -13.05 2.26 1.10
CA LYS A 229 -13.97 1.59 0.19
C LYS A 229 -13.45 1.69 -1.24
N LEU A 230 -13.50 0.60 -1.99
CA LEU A 230 -13.01 0.51 -3.36
C LEU A 230 -14.16 0.63 -4.37
N SER A 231 -13.94 1.43 -5.41
CA SER A 231 -14.69 1.30 -6.66
C SER A 231 -14.29 0.01 -7.40
N LEU A 232 -15.11 -0.40 -8.37
CA LEU A 232 -14.77 -1.55 -9.22
C LEU A 232 -13.47 -1.33 -10.02
N ARG A 233 -13.22 -0.09 -10.46
CA ARG A 233 -11.95 0.28 -11.13
C ARG A 233 -10.76 0.02 -10.22
N GLN A 234 -10.75 0.63 -9.04
CA GLN A 234 -9.65 0.48 -8.06
C GLN A 234 -9.47 -0.97 -7.62
N LEU A 235 -10.56 -1.73 -7.45
CA LEU A 235 -10.48 -3.15 -7.13
C LEU A 235 -9.79 -3.96 -8.24
N ASN A 236 -10.09 -3.65 -9.50
CA ASN A 236 -9.48 -4.33 -10.63
C ASN A 236 -8.00 -3.94 -10.79
N ASP A 237 -7.67 -2.66 -10.63
CA ASP A 237 -6.29 -2.18 -10.64
C ASP A 237 -5.46 -2.87 -9.54
N LEU A 238 -5.96 -2.86 -8.30
CA LEU A 238 -5.27 -3.50 -7.17
C LEU A 238 -5.02 -5.00 -7.41
N LYS A 239 -6.01 -5.71 -7.96
CA LYS A 239 -5.85 -7.11 -8.36
C LYS A 239 -4.82 -7.28 -9.46
N TYR A 240 -4.84 -6.41 -10.46
CA TYR A 240 -3.94 -6.47 -11.61
C TYR A 240 -2.49 -6.24 -11.18
N TYR A 241 -2.18 -5.12 -10.54
CA TYR A 241 -0.81 -4.77 -10.16
C TYR A 241 -0.26 -5.68 -9.04
N THR A 242 -1.11 -6.20 -8.16
CA THR A 242 -0.67 -7.22 -7.19
C THR A 242 -0.31 -8.53 -7.89
N ARG A 243 -1.10 -9.00 -8.86
CA ARG A 243 -0.78 -10.19 -9.66
C ARG A 243 0.44 -9.99 -10.54
N TYR A 244 0.60 -8.79 -11.10
CA TYR A 244 1.77 -8.42 -11.87
C TYR A 244 3.05 -8.61 -11.03
N SER A 245 3.10 -8.05 -9.82
CA SER A 245 4.23 -8.23 -8.92
C SER A 245 4.48 -9.69 -8.55
N LEU A 246 3.43 -10.50 -8.33
CA LEU A 246 3.62 -11.94 -8.10
C LEU A 246 4.23 -12.65 -9.31
N ASN A 247 3.81 -12.32 -10.53
CA ASN A 247 4.37 -12.91 -11.74
C ASN A 247 5.83 -12.52 -11.94
N VAL A 248 6.19 -11.29 -11.56
CA VAL A 248 7.58 -10.83 -11.55
C VAL A 248 8.42 -11.65 -10.56
N ILE A 249 7.90 -12.01 -9.38
CA ILE A 249 8.69 -12.71 -8.35
C ILE A 249 8.69 -14.25 -8.48
N ASN A 250 7.62 -14.85 -9.01
CA ASN A 250 7.44 -16.31 -9.10
C ASN A 250 8.19 -16.98 -10.25
N THR A 251 9.35 -16.42 -10.62
CA THR A 251 10.16 -16.87 -11.75
C THR A 251 10.89 -18.16 -11.42
#